data_AF-A0A442UQE1-F1
#
_entry.id   AF-A0A442UQE1-F1
#
_cell.length_a   1.000
_cell.length_b   1.000
_cell.length_c   1.000
_cell.angle_alpha   90.00
_cell.angle_beta   90.00
_cell.angle_gamma   90.00
#
_symmetry.space_group_name_H-M   'P 1'
#
loop_
_entity.id
_entity.type
_entity.pdbx_description
1 polymer ?
#
loop_
_entity_poly.entity_id
_entity_poly.type
_entity_poly.pdbx_seq_one_letter_code
_entity_poly.pdbx_strand_id
1 'polypeptide(L)' 'MNTPSLAPTLTDLQSALDRAERDLVCADMIDNSQRRGIEMDEARRRRDSIKAQIAIFDDAEGRN' A
#
# COMPACT_ATOMS: atom_id res chain seq x y z
N MET A 1 21.47 18.86 11.20
CA MET A 1 20.90 17.96 10.17
C MET A 1 19.68 17.29 10.80
N ASN A 2 18.47 17.61 10.36
CA ASN A 2 17.27 16.92 10.84
C ASN A 2 17.30 15.49 10.30
N THR A 3 17.29 14.51 11.20
CA THR A 3 17.12 13.10 10.83
C THR A 3 15.77 12.96 10.13
N PRO A 4 15.69 12.44 8.89
CA PRO A 4 14.41 12.17 8.27
C PRO A 4 13.63 11.22 9.17
N SER A 5 12.35 11.52 9.39
CA SER A 5 11.45 10.62 10.12
C SER A 5 11.48 9.25 9.43
N LEU A 6 11.78 8.20 10.21
CA LEU A 6 11.74 6.81 9.72
C LEU A 6 10.30 6.31 9.54
N ALA A 7 9.33 7.00 10.13
CA ALA A 7 7.92 6.69 9.96
C ALA A 7 7.41 7.29 8.64
N PRO A 8 6.70 6.50 7.80
CA PRO A 8 6.13 7.00 6.56
C PRO A 8 5.10 8.11 6.84
N THR A 9 5.13 9.16 6.02
CA THR A 9 4.11 10.21 6.06
C THR A 9 2.82 9.75 5.38
N LEU A 10 1.71 10.47 5.56
CA LEU A 10 0.46 10.19 4.85
C LEU A 10 0.66 10.22 3.32
N THR A 11 1.43 11.18 2.81
CA THR A 11 1.77 11.28 1.38
C THR A 11 2.57 10.07 0.90
N ASP A 12 3.48 9.54 1.73
CA ASP A 12 4.23 8.32 1.40
C ASP A 12 3.29 7.11 1.34
N LEU A 13 2.35 7.01 2.28
CA LEU A 13 1.35 5.94 2.30
C LEU A 13 0.40 6.01 1.10
N GLN A 14 -0.04 7.20 0.70
CA GLN A 14 -0.87 7.40 -0.50
C GLN A 14 -0.10 7.00 -1.77
N SER A 15 1.15 7.43 -1.90
CA SER A 15 2.00 7.06 -3.04
C SER A 15 2.27 5.55 -3.10
N ALA A 16 2.43 4.91 -1.93
CA ALA A 16 2.58 3.47 -1.81
C ALA A 16 1.27 2.73 -2.15
N LEU A 17 0.12 3.28 -1.78
CA LEU A 17 -1.19 2.74 -2.13
C LEU A 17 -1.40 2.75 -3.64
N ASP A 18 -1.14 3.88 -4.30
CA ASP A 18 -1.24 4.00 -5.76
C ASP A 18 -0.34 3.00 -6.49
N ARG A 19 0.84 2.70 -5.91
CA ARG A 19 1.74 1.68 -6.45
C ARG A 19 1.16 0.29 -6.27
N ALA A 20 0.68 -0.06 -5.08
CA ALA A 20 0.07 -1.37 -4.81
C ALA A 20 -1.18 -1.62 -5.68
N GLU A 21 -1.97 -0.59 -5.96
CA GLU A 21 -3.13 -0.70 -6.83
C GLU A 21 -2.73 -0.89 -8.31
N ARG A 22 -1.64 -0.27 -8.77
CA ARG A 22 -1.07 -0.56 -10.10
C ARG A 22 -0.48 -1.97 -10.17
N ASP A 23 0.20 -2.41 -9.12
CA ASP A 23 0.76 -3.77 -9.05
C ASP A 23 -0.33 -4.83 -9.16
N LEU A 24 -1.53 -4.58 -8.62
CA LEU A 24 -2.69 -5.46 -8.79
C LEU A 24 -3.12 -5.59 -10.25
N VAL A 25 -3.19 -4.46 -10.97
CA VAL A 25 -3.52 -4.46 -12.40
C VAL A 25 -2.44 -5.20 -13.19
N CYS A 26 -1.16 -4.97 -12.87
CA CYS A 26 -0.04 -5.68 -13.49
C CYS A 26 -0.08 -7.18 -13.21
N ALA A 27 -0.39 -7.60 -11.99
CA ALA A 27 -0.49 -8.99 -11.60
C ALA A 27 -1.61 -9.71 -12.37
N ASP A 28 -2.75 -9.05 -12.58
CA ASP A 28 -3.89 -9.62 -13.32
C ASP A 28 -3.56 -9.92 -14.78
N MET A 29 -2.64 -9.15 -15.38
CA MET A 29 -2.14 -9.35 -16.75
C MET A 29 -1.14 -10.50 -16.89
N ILE A 30 -0.78 -11.21 -15.80
CA ILE A 30 0.15 -12.33 -15.86
C ILE A 30 -0.55 -13.57 -16.45
N ASP A 31 -0.04 -14.08 -17.58
CA ASP A 31 -0.58 -15.27 -18.26
C ASP A 31 -0.46 -16.55 -17.43
N ASN A 32 0.62 -16.69 -16.67
CA ASN A 32 0.83 -17.85 -15.79
C ASN A 32 -0.12 -17.76 -14.59
N SER A 33 -1.16 -18.61 -14.58
CA SER A 33 -2.23 -18.57 -13.58
C SER A 33 -1.75 -18.74 -12.14
N GLN A 34 -0.73 -19.58 -11.90
CA GLN A 34 -0.16 -19.77 -10.57
C GLN A 34 0.58 -18.51 -10.10
N ARG A 35 1.45 -17.94 -10.94
CA ARG A 35 2.16 -16.69 -10.65
C ARG A 35 1.19 -15.53 -10.47
N ARG A 36 0.19 -15.41 -11.34
CA ARG A 36 -0.89 -14.41 -11.21
C ARG A 36 -1.52 -14.47 -9.83
N GLY A 37 -1.91 -15.66 -9.37
CA GLY A 37 -2.52 -15.83 -8.04
C GLY A 37 -1.62 -15.33 -6.90
N ILE A 38 -0.34 -15.72 -6.92
CA ILE A 38 0.64 -15.32 -5.90
C ILE A 38 0.83 -13.80 -5.88
N GLU A 39 1.05 -13.19 -7.04
CA GLU A 39 1.32 -11.76 -7.18
C GLU A 39 0.09 -10.91 -6.83
N MET A 40 -1.11 -11.34 -7.25
CA MET A 40 -2.36 -10.67 -6.87
C MET A 40 -2.58 -10.75 -5.36
N ASP A 41 -2.34 -11.89 -4.73
CA ASP A 41 -2.50 -12.04 -3.28
C ASP A 41 -1.51 -11.17 -2.50
N GLU A 42 -0.25 -11.10 -2.95
CA GLU A 42 0.75 -10.23 -2.35
C GLU A 42 0.35 -8.76 -2.48
N ALA A 43 -0.02 -8.31 -3.68
CA ALA A 43 -0.42 -6.94 -3.93
C ALA A 43 -1.70 -6.57 -3.15
N ARG A 44 -2.65 -7.51 -2.98
CA ARG A 44 -3.86 -7.31 -2.16
C ARG A 44 -3.50 -7.11 -0.69
N ARG A 45 -2.66 -7.99 -0.12
CA ARG A 45 -2.19 -7.85 1.27
C ARG A 45 -1.48 -6.53 1.50
N ARG A 46 -0.64 -6.10 0.55
CA ARG A 46 0.08 -4.82 0.61
C ARG A 46 -0.89 -3.64 0.59
N ARG A 47 -1.85 -3.62 -0.35
CA ARG A 47 -2.90 -2.59 -0.43
C ARG A 47 -3.68 -2.48 0.88
N ASP A 48 -4.14 -3.62 1.41
CA ASP A 48 -4.99 -3.63 2.61
C ASP A 48 -4.21 -3.18 3.86
N SER A 49 -2.94 -3.58 3.98
CA SER A 49 -2.05 -3.09 5.04
C SER A 49 -1.83 -1.58 4.97
N ILE A 50 -1.66 -1.01 3.77
CA ILE A 50 -1.47 0.44 3.59
C ILE A 50 -2.78 1.19 3.91
N LYS A 51 -3.94 0.69 3.45
CA LYS A 51 -5.24 1.28 3.78
C LYS A 51 -5.49 1.31 5.29
N ALA A 52 -5.11 0.24 6.00
CA ALA A 52 -5.20 0.21 7.46
C ALA A 52 -4.30 1.26 8.12
N GLN A 53 -3.07 1.46 7.63
CA GLN A 53 -2.17 2.50 8.13
C GLN A 53 -2.71 3.92 7.88
N ILE A 54 -3.29 4.17 6.70
CA ILE A 54 -3.93 5.46 6.40
C ILE A 54 -5.09 5.72 7.35
N ALA A 55 -5.97 4.73 7.56
CA ALA A 55 -7.09 4.88 8.49
C ALA A 55 -6.64 5.19 9.92
N ILE A 56 -5.54 4.59 10.40
CA ILE A 56 -4.96 4.91 11.71
C ILE A 56 -4.45 6.36 11.76
N PHE A 57 -3.85 6.86 10.69
CA PHE A 57 -3.42 8.26 10.59
C PHE A 57 -4.62 9.23 10.63
N ASP A 58 -5.66 8.96 9.84
CA ASP A 58 -6.87 9.80 9.80
C ASP A 58 -7.57 9.84 11.17
N ASP A 59 -7.66 8.69 11.85
CA ASP A 59 -8.22 8.59 13.21
C ASP A 59 -7.37 9.33 14.26
N ALA A 60 -6.05 9.38 14.09
CA ALA A 60 -5.14 10.09 14.98
C ALA A 60 -5.25 11.62 14.81
N GLU A 61 -5.38 12.09 13.57
CA GLU A 61 -5.58 13.52 13.26
C GLU A 61 -6.97 14.02 13.69
N GLY A 62 -8.03 13.21 13.54
CA GLY A 62 -9.40 13.58 13.94
C GLY A 62 -9.65 13.65 15.46
N ARG A 63 -8.69 13.24 16.29
CA ARG A 63 -8.76 13.34 17.76
C ARG A 63 -7.97 14.51 18.34
N ASN A 64 -7.33 15.32 17.49
CA ASN A 64 -6.57 16.52 17.85
C ASN A 64 -7.37 17.79 17.53
#